data_AF-A0A8B7ENT6-F1
#
_entry.id   AF-A0A8B7ENT6-F1
#
_cell.length_a   1.000
_cell.length_b   1.000
_cell.length_c   1.000
_cell.angle_alpha   90.00
_cell.angle_beta   90.00
_cell.angle_gamma   90.00
#
_symmetry.space_group_name_H-M   'P 1'
#
loop_
_entity.id
_entity.type
_entity.pdbx_description
1 polymer ?
#
loop_
_entity_poly.entity_id
_entity_poly.type
_entity_poly.pdbx_seq_one_letter_code
_entity_poly.pdbx_strand_id
1 'polypeptide(L)'
;MEELEQGLLMQPWAWLQLAENSLLAKAFITKQGYALLVSDLQQVWHEQVDTSVVSQRAKELNKRLTAPPAAFLCHLDNLLRPLLKDTAHPSEATFSCECGAEELILRVRSELSGLPFYWNFHCILASPSLVSQHLIRPLMGMSLALQCQVRELATLLRMKDLEIQDYQESGATLSRDRLKTEPFEENSFLEQFMVEKLPAACSIGDGRPFVLNLQSLYVAVTKQEVQVGQKHQDTGDPQTSSSTFLQGTDSQLLNQPEQPVSSAPALSAPQKEPTGTSGPIQRPQLSKLKRKKPRGLFS
;
A
#
# COMPACT_ATOMS: atom_id res chain seq x y z
N MET A 1 1.88 2.73 -24.36
CA MET A 1 2.86 2.22 -23.37
C MET A 1 2.52 2.69 -21.96
N GLU A 2 2.22 3.98 -21.73
CA GLU A 2 1.82 4.47 -20.40
C GLU A 2 0.61 3.75 -19.78
N GLU A 3 -0.38 3.38 -20.59
CA GLU A 3 -1.54 2.58 -20.12
C GLU A 3 -1.14 1.23 -19.51
N LEU A 4 -0.07 0.59 -20.02
CA LEU A 4 0.41 -0.68 -19.49
C LEU A 4 1.02 -0.51 -18.10
N GLU A 5 1.83 0.54 -17.91
CA GLU A 5 2.45 0.86 -16.62
C GLU A 5 1.42 1.29 -15.58
N GLN A 6 0.44 2.12 -15.98
CA GLN A 6 -0.68 2.49 -15.10
C GLN A 6 -1.52 1.27 -14.71
N GLY A 7 -1.80 0.38 -15.67
CA GLY A 7 -2.52 -0.87 -15.39
C GLY A 7 -1.75 -1.82 -14.47
N LEU A 8 -0.42 -1.89 -14.62
CA LEU A 8 0.49 -2.68 -13.79
C LEU A 8 0.56 -2.16 -12.34
N LEU A 9 0.50 -0.85 -12.15
CA LEU A 9 0.48 -0.24 -10.82
C LEU A 9 -0.74 -0.69 -9.99
N MET A 10 -1.85 -0.97 -10.67
CA MET A 10 -3.11 -1.42 -10.05
C MET A 10 -3.18 -2.93 -9.82
N GLN A 11 -2.19 -3.71 -10.28
CA GLN A 11 -2.17 -5.15 -10.07
C GLN A 11 -1.62 -5.49 -8.69
N PRO A 12 -2.21 -6.48 -7.99
CA PRO A 12 -1.60 -7.05 -6.79
C PRO A 12 -0.31 -7.79 -7.14
N TRP A 13 0.57 -7.93 -6.16
CA TRP A 13 1.65 -8.90 -6.21
C TRP A 13 1.12 -10.30 -5.99
N ALA A 14 1.64 -11.23 -6.76
CA ALA A 14 1.43 -12.65 -6.58
C ALA A 14 2.75 -13.36 -6.28
N TRP A 15 2.63 -14.55 -5.72
CA TRP A 15 3.77 -15.39 -5.38
C TRP A 15 3.84 -16.54 -6.37
N LEU A 16 5.01 -16.72 -7.00
CA LEU A 16 5.27 -17.72 -8.01
C LEU A 16 6.30 -18.72 -7.47
N GLN A 17 5.88 -19.97 -7.28
CA GLN A 17 6.78 -21.08 -6.97
C GLN A 17 7.50 -21.53 -8.24
N LEU A 18 8.83 -21.57 -8.19
CA LEU A 18 9.68 -22.19 -9.20
C LEU A 18 10.32 -23.45 -8.62
N ALA A 19 11.05 -24.22 -9.43
CA ALA A 19 11.66 -25.47 -8.99
C ALA A 19 12.69 -25.28 -7.85
N GLU A 20 13.49 -24.21 -7.91
CA GLU A 20 14.62 -23.99 -6.98
C GLU A 20 14.44 -22.74 -6.10
N ASN A 21 13.53 -21.85 -6.49
CA ASN A 21 13.33 -20.56 -5.85
C ASN A 21 11.86 -20.11 -5.93
N SER A 22 11.59 -18.93 -5.40
CA SER A 22 10.28 -18.28 -5.46
C SER A 22 10.45 -16.82 -5.85
N LEU A 23 9.49 -16.29 -6.59
CA LEU A 23 9.48 -14.90 -7.01
C LEU A 23 8.15 -14.24 -6.65
N LEU A 24 8.20 -12.96 -6.35
CA LEU A 24 7.02 -12.10 -6.41
C LEU A 24 6.90 -11.55 -7.83
N ALA A 25 5.69 -11.61 -8.39
CA ALA A 25 5.44 -11.10 -9.72
C ALA A 25 4.08 -10.41 -9.80
N LYS A 26 3.99 -9.41 -10.68
CA LYS A 26 2.73 -8.85 -11.13
C LYS A 26 2.82 -8.51 -12.60
N ALA A 27 1.73 -8.73 -13.33
CA ALA A 27 1.69 -8.53 -14.77
C ALA A 27 0.38 -7.87 -15.17
N PHE A 28 0.45 -7.00 -16.18
CA PHE A 28 -0.72 -6.43 -16.82
C PHE A 28 -0.62 -6.63 -18.33
N ILE A 29 -1.55 -7.41 -18.87
CA ILE A 29 -1.57 -7.81 -20.28
C ILE A 29 -2.79 -7.20 -20.96
N THR A 30 -2.58 -6.65 -22.15
CA THR A 30 -3.62 -6.14 -23.02
C THR A 30 -3.44 -6.69 -24.43
N LYS A 31 -4.29 -6.30 -25.39
CA LYS A 31 -4.11 -6.64 -26.81
C LYS A 31 -2.91 -5.95 -27.45
N GLN A 32 -2.41 -4.86 -26.84
CA GLN A 32 -1.31 -4.05 -27.39
C GLN A 32 0.08 -4.50 -26.90
N GLY A 33 0.13 -5.33 -25.87
CA GLY A 33 1.38 -5.71 -25.21
C GLY A 33 1.17 -6.01 -23.74
N TYR A 34 2.26 -6.08 -22.99
CA TYR A 34 2.23 -6.27 -21.54
C TYR A 34 3.33 -5.49 -20.83
N ALA A 35 3.11 -5.29 -19.54
CA ALA A 35 4.15 -4.91 -18.58
C ALA A 35 4.19 -5.95 -17.46
N LEU A 36 5.40 -6.34 -17.07
CA LEU A 36 5.69 -7.35 -16.06
C LEU A 36 6.72 -6.78 -15.07
N LEU A 37 6.48 -7.01 -13.79
CA LEU A 37 7.43 -6.74 -12.72
C LEU A 37 7.66 -8.00 -11.90
N VAL A 38 8.92 -8.29 -11.60
CA VAL A 38 9.37 -9.50 -10.89
C VAL A 38 10.34 -9.09 -9.79
N SER A 39 10.31 -9.76 -8.64
CA SER A 39 11.26 -9.55 -7.56
C SER A 39 11.54 -10.85 -6.80
N ASP A 40 12.79 -11.05 -6.41
CA ASP A 40 13.24 -12.10 -5.49
C ASP A 40 13.44 -11.56 -4.06
N LEU A 41 12.89 -10.37 -3.78
CA LEU A 41 13.08 -9.56 -2.56
C LEU A 41 14.47 -8.95 -2.38
N GLN A 42 15.42 -9.20 -3.29
CA GLN A 42 16.73 -8.56 -3.32
C GLN A 42 16.84 -7.53 -4.45
N GLN A 43 16.35 -7.91 -5.62
CA GLN A 43 16.32 -7.10 -6.83
C GLN A 43 14.90 -7.06 -7.40
N VAL A 44 14.69 -6.12 -8.31
CA VAL A 44 13.43 -5.95 -9.03
C VAL A 44 13.76 -5.85 -10.51
N TRP A 45 13.10 -6.67 -11.30
CA TRP A 45 13.23 -6.67 -12.75
C TRP A 45 11.92 -6.30 -13.41
N HIS A 46 12.02 -5.66 -14.57
CA HIS A 46 10.91 -5.15 -15.36
C HIS A 46 11.06 -5.59 -16.81
N GLU A 47 9.93 -5.92 -17.44
CA GLU A 47 9.85 -6.05 -18.88
C GLU A 47 8.57 -5.37 -19.38
N GLN A 48 8.71 -4.57 -20.43
CA GLN A 48 7.59 -4.03 -21.19
C GLN A 48 7.76 -4.39 -22.66
N VAL A 49 6.72 -4.97 -23.26
CA VAL A 49 6.74 -5.35 -24.68
C VAL A 49 5.48 -4.89 -25.39
N ASP A 50 5.62 -4.61 -26.68
CA ASP A 50 4.51 -4.32 -27.59
C ASP A 50 4.21 -5.51 -28.52
N THR A 51 3.19 -5.37 -29.36
CA THR A 51 2.81 -6.40 -30.34
C THR A 51 3.90 -6.77 -31.35
N SER A 52 4.85 -5.88 -31.63
CA SER A 52 5.93 -6.12 -32.60
C SER A 52 6.96 -7.09 -32.04
N VAL A 53 7.41 -6.83 -30.80
CA VAL A 53 8.29 -7.72 -30.04
C VAL A 53 7.60 -9.05 -29.80
N VAL A 54 6.28 -9.02 -29.50
CA VAL A 54 5.52 -10.25 -29.30
C VAL A 54 5.48 -11.11 -30.55
N SER A 55 5.22 -10.51 -31.70
CA SER A 55 5.20 -11.20 -32.99
C SER A 55 6.55 -11.85 -33.31
N GLN A 56 7.65 -11.11 -33.12
CA GLN A 56 9.00 -11.60 -33.39
C GLN A 56 9.36 -12.77 -32.45
N ARG A 57 9.19 -12.57 -31.14
CA ARG A 57 9.54 -13.58 -30.13
C ARG A 57 8.68 -14.84 -30.26
N ALA A 58 7.39 -14.68 -30.54
CA ALA A 58 6.49 -15.81 -30.77
C ALA A 58 6.92 -16.66 -31.97
N LYS A 59 7.32 -16.03 -33.08
CA LYS A 59 7.81 -16.73 -34.29
C LYS A 59 9.12 -17.48 -34.03
N GLU A 60 10.01 -16.90 -33.22
CA GLU A 60 11.29 -17.51 -32.86
C GLU A 60 11.10 -18.74 -31.97
N LEU A 61 10.31 -18.60 -30.90
CA LEU A 61 10.11 -19.64 -29.90
C LEU A 61 9.12 -20.73 -30.35
N ASN A 62 8.14 -20.38 -31.18
CA ASN A 62 7.05 -21.27 -31.57
C ASN A 62 6.94 -21.39 -33.10
N LYS A 63 7.98 -21.92 -33.74
CA LYS A 63 8.11 -22.00 -35.22
C LYS A 63 6.94 -22.68 -35.96
N ARG A 64 6.12 -23.47 -35.26
CA ARG A 64 4.97 -24.20 -35.82
C ARG A 64 3.62 -23.53 -35.53
N LEU A 65 3.58 -22.52 -34.65
CA LEU A 65 2.36 -21.80 -34.30
C LEU A 65 2.24 -20.54 -35.15
N THR A 66 1.12 -20.43 -35.87
CA THR A 66 0.76 -19.22 -36.62
C THR A 66 -0.48 -18.61 -35.98
N ALA A 67 -0.31 -17.54 -35.23
CA ALA A 67 -1.40 -16.81 -34.60
C ALA A 67 -1.08 -15.30 -34.55
N PRO A 68 -2.10 -14.42 -34.50
CA PRO A 68 -1.87 -13.00 -34.31
C PRO A 68 -1.32 -12.71 -32.90
N PRO A 69 -0.53 -11.63 -32.69
CA PRO A 69 0.03 -11.29 -31.37
C PRO A 69 -1.02 -11.16 -30.27
N ALA A 70 -2.21 -10.67 -30.59
CA ALA A 70 -3.32 -10.57 -29.64
C ALA A 70 -3.77 -11.94 -29.08
N ALA A 71 -3.71 -13.01 -29.89
CA ALA A 71 -4.03 -14.37 -29.44
C ALA A 71 -2.94 -14.92 -28.50
N PHE A 72 -1.67 -14.67 -28.82
CA PHE A 72 -0.53 -14.99 -27.94
C PHE A 72 -0.66 -14.28 -26.59
N LEU A 73 -0.96 -12.97 -26.60
CA LEU A 73 -1.16 -12.18 -25.39
C LEU A 73 -2.34 -12.68 -24.58
N CYS A 74 -3.46 -13.02 -25.22
CA CYS A 74 -4.61 -13.61 -24.53
C CYS A 74 -4.28 -14.97 -23.89
N HIS A 75 -3.46 -15.79 -24.55
CA HIS A 75 -2.99 -17.06 -23.98
C HIS A 75 -2.10 -16.82 -22.76
N LEU A 76 -1.09 -15.95 -22.88
CA LEU A 76 -0.21 -15.59 -21.75
C LEU A 76 -1.00 -15.07 -20.55
N ASP A 77 -2.01 -14.24 -20.80
CA ASP A 77 -2.90 -13.73 -19.77
C ASP A 77 -3.72 -14.84 -19.11
N ASN A 78 -4.25 -15.79 -19.88
CA ASN A 78 -4.93 -16.98 -19.34
C ASN A 78 -3.99 -17.90 -18.53
N LEU A 79 -2.70 -17.98 -18.90
CA LEU A 79 -1.70 -18.74 -18.15
C LEU A 79 -1.33 -18.07 -16.83
N LEU A 80 -1.16 -16.74 -16.84
CA LEU A 80 -0.72 -15.99 -15.67
C LEU A 80 -1.87 -15.70 -14.70
N ARG A 81 -3.10 -15.42 -15.17
CA ARG A 81 -4.23 -15.07 -14.28
C ARG A 81 -4.47 -16.06 -13.14
N PRO A 82 -4.50 -17.40 -13.35
CA PRO A 82 -4.71 -18.36 -12.27
C PRO A 82 -3.56 -18.36 -11.26
N LEU A 83 -2.33 -18.20 -11.74
CA LEU A 83 -1.12 -18.13 -10.92
C LEU A 83 -1.09 -16.85 -10.08
N LEU A 84 -1.54 -15.74 -10.67
CA LEU A 84 -1.60 -14.44 -10.00
C LEU A 84 -2.77 -14.32 -9.01
N LYS A 85 -3.79 -15.19 -9.10
CA LYS A 85 -4.99 -15.16 -8.25
C LYS A 85 -5.02 -16.25 -7.18
N ASP A 86 -3.90 -16.93 -6.97
CA ASP A 86 -3.72 -17.93 -5.91
C ASP A 86 -4.83 -19.00 -5.89
N THR A 87 -5.18 -19.50 -7.07
CA THR A 87 -5.97 -20.74 -7.16
C THR A 87 -4.99 -21.89 -7.17
N ALA A 88 -5.11 -22.80 -6.19
CA ALA A 88 -4.44 -24.11 -6.13
C ALA A 88 -4.89 -25.05 -7.26
N HIS A 89 -5.00 -24.52 -8.48
CA HIS A 89 -5.27 -25.26 -9.69
C HIS A 89 -3.92 -25.56 -10.31
N PRO A 90 -3.64 -26.83 -10.64
CA PRO A 90 -2.45 -27.17 -11.39
C PRO A 90 -2.52 -26.41 -12.72
N SER A 91 -1.73 -25.34 -12.84
CA SER A 91 -1.53 -24.69 -14.11
C SER A 91 -0.84 -25.69 -15.02
N GLU A 92 -1.32 -25.84 -16.25
CA GLU A 92 -0.64 -26.63 -17.30
C GLU A 92 0.73 -26.02 -17.67
N ALA A 93 1.08 -24.87 -17.10
CA ALA A 93 2.34 -24.18 -17.30
C ALA A 93 3.41 -24.55 -16.25
N THR A 94 4.59 -24.89 -16.74
CA THR A 94 5.82 -25.02 -15.95
C THR A 94 6.65 -23.73 -16.08
N PHE A 95 7.14 -23.22 -14.96
CA PHE A 95 7.99 -22.03 -14.91
C PHE A 95 9.41 -22.39 -14.49
N SER A 96 10.38 -21.76 -15.13
CA SER A 96 11.79 -21.82 -14.74
C SER A 96 12.41 -20.43 -14.88
N CYS A 97 13.43 -20.14 -14.10
CA CYS A 97 14.07 -18.83 -14.09
C CYS A 97 15.57 -18.97 -14.23
N GLU A 98 16.16 -18.14 -15.08
CA GLU A 98 17.61 -17.95 -15.18
C GLU A 98 17.92 -16.52 -14.74
N CYS A 99 18.60 -16.38 -13.61
CA CYS A 99 19.02 -15.08 -13.08
C CYS A 99 20.48 -14.82 -13.45
N GLY A 100 20.73 -13.75 -14.21
CA GLY A 100 22.04 -13.16 -14.43
C GLY A 100 22.29 -11.96 -13.50
N ALA A 101 23.39 -11.25 -13.70
CA ALA A 101 23.76 -10.09 -12.88
C ALA A 101 22.84 -8.87 -13.09
N GLU A 102 22.41 -8.62 -14.33
CA GLU A 102 21.57 -7.46 -14.69
C GLU A 102 20.26 -7.84 -15.38
N GLU A 103 20.10 -9.12 -15.72
CA GLU A 103 18.97 -9.63 -16.48
C GLU A 103 18.39 -10.87 -15.80
N LEU A 104 17.08 -11.02 -15.93
CA LEU A 104 16.33 -12.17 -15.48
C LEU A 104 15.50 -12.70 -16.65
N ILE A 105 15.67 -13.98 -16.97
CA ILE A 105 14.87 -14.66 -17.99
C ILE A 105 13.90 -15.62 -17.30
N LEU A 106 12.62 -15.24 -17.28
CA LEU A 106 11.55 -16.10 -16.80
C LEU A 106 10.97 -16.89 -17.97
N ARG A 107 11.15 -18.20 -17.97
CA ARG A 107 10.67 -19.09 -19.02
C ARG A 107 9.37 -19.73 -18.57
N VAL A 108 8.39 -19.75 -19.47
CA VAL A 108 7.14 -20.48 -19.31
C VAL A 108 6.99 -21.48 -20.45
N ARG A 109 6.69 -22.71 -20.07
CA ARG A 109 6.33 -23.80 -20.98
C ARG A 109 4.93 -24.25 -20.65
N SER A 110 4.04 -24.25 -21.62
CA SER A 110 2.66 -24.74 -21.45
C SER A 110 2.21 -25.48 -22.71
N GLU A 111 0.93 -25.84 -22.75
CA GLU A 111 0.27 -26.37 -23.93
C GLU A 111 -0.77 -25.35 -24.44
N LEU A 112 -0.92 -25.27 -25.76
CA LEU A 112 -1.97 -24.52 -26.43
C LEU A 112 -2.65 -25.44 -27.45
N SER A 113 -3.83 -25.95 -27.11
CA SER A 113 -4.64 -26.83 -27.98
C SER A 113 -3.88 -28.08 -28.47
N GLY A 114 -3.21 -28.83 -27.59
CA GLY A 114 -2.43 -30.02 -28.00
C GLY A 114 -1.00 -29.71 -28.43
N LEU A 115 -0.62 -28.44 -28.59
CA LEU A 115 0.69 -28.04 -29.09
C LEU A 115 1.56 -27.43 -27.98
N PRO A 116 2.85 -27.79 -27.90
CA PRO A 116 3.78 -27.15 -26.99
C PRO A 116 3.87 -25.64 -27.26
N PHE A 117 3.75 -24.87 -26.19
CA PHE A 117 3.84 -23.42 -26.18
C PHE A 117 5.02 -22.99 -25.31
N TYR A 118 5.85 -22.09 -25.84
CA TYR A 118 7.03 -21.57 -25.15
C TYR A 118 7.02 -20.05 -25.17
N TRP A 119 7.36 -19.46 -24.03
CA TRP A 119 7.58 -18.03 -23.91
C TRP A 119 8.68 -17.72 -22.91
N ASN A 120 9.49 -16.71 -23.23
CA ASN A 120 10.54 -16.20 -22.36
C ASN A 120 10.27 -14.72 -22.10
N PHE A 121 10.12 -14.33 -20.84
CA PHE A 121 10.14 -12.94 -20.41
C PHE A 121 11.59 -12.53 -20.20
N HIS A 122 12.05 -11.47 -20.86
CA HIS A 122 13.41 -10.95 -20.75
C HIS A 122 13.36 -9.67 -19.93
N CYS A 123 13.55 -9.81 -18.62
CA CYS A 123 13.44 -8.72 -17.69
C CYS A 123 14.82 -8.10 -17.42
N ILE A 124 14.89 -6.77 -17.43
CA ILE A 124 16.07 -6.01 -17.03
C ILE A 124 15.86 -5.41 -15.65
N LEU A 125 16.91 -4.93 -15.00
CA LEU A 125 16.77 -4.22 -13.72
C LEU A 125 15.75 -3.07 -13.81
N ALA A 126 14.79 -3.07 -12.90
CA ALA A 126 13.75 -2.06 -12.84
C ALA A 126 14.35 -0.70 -12.45
N SER A 127 13.87 0.36 -13.09
CA SER A 127 14.32 1.71 -12.75
C SER A 127 13.98 2.06 -11.29
N PRO A 128 14.77 2.93 -10.62
CA PRO A 128 14.47 3.38 -9.26
C PRO A 128 13.06 3.99 -9.11
N SER A 129 12.55 4.62 -10.18
CA SER A 129 11.19 5.16 -10.23
C SER A 129 10.15 4.05 -10.10
N LEU A 130 10.28 2.96 -10.86
CA LEU A 130 9.38 1.81 -10.79
C LEU A 130 9.44 1.13 -9.42
N VAL A 131 10.63 0.96 -8.85
CA VAL A 131 10.80 0.40 -7.50
C VAL A 131 10.10 1.30 -6.46
N SER A 132 10.26 2.62 -6.58
CA SER A 132 9.60 3.58 -5.70
C SER A 132 8.07 3.51 -5.79
N GLN A 133 7.53 3.50 -7.01
CA GLN A 133 6.08 3.49 -7.26
C GLN A 133 5.41 2.15 -6.92
N HIS A 134 6.10 1.03 -7.12
CA HIS A 134 5.49 -0.29 -6.93
C HIS A 134 5.79 -0.94 -5.58
N LEU A 135 6.83 -0.51 -4.87
CA LEU A 135 7.21 -1.09 -3.57
C LEU A 135 7.32 -0.04 -2.48
N ILE A 136 8.23 0.93 -2.60
CA ILE A 136 8.61 1.79 -1.47
C ILE A 136 7.43 2.64 -0.99
N ARG A 137 6.80 3.42 -1.89
CA ARG A 137 5.70 4.32 -1.51
C ARG A 137 4.47 3.55 -1.04
N PRO A 138 4.01 2.48 -1.74
CA PRO A 138 2.88 1.71 -1.27
C PRO A 138 3.13 1.05 0.09
N LEU A 139 4.30 0.43 0.30
CA LEU A 139 4.61 -0.22 1.58
C LEU A 139 4.69 0.79 2.75
N MET A 140 5.21 1.99 2.49
CA MET A 140 5.19 3.08 3.46
C MET A 140 3.77 3.55 3.77
N GLY A 141 2.93 3.75 2.74
CA GLY A 141 1.52 4.09 2.89
C GLY A 141 0.72 3.02 3.65
N MET A 142 0.98 1.74 3.38
CA MET A 142 0.39 0.61 4.11
C MET A 142 0.77 0.61 5.58
N SER A 143 2.06 0.87 5.88
CA SER A 143 2.56 0.94 7.26
C SER A 143 1.87 2.06 8.04
N LEU A 144 1.71 3.23 7.43
CA LEU A 144 0.96 4.34 8.02
C LEU A 144 -0.53 4.00 8.24
N ALA A 145 -1.17 3.36 7.26
CA ALA A 145 -2.56 2.95 7.37
C ALA A 145 -2.78 1.91 8.48
N LEU A 146 -1.91 0.91 8.58
CA LEU A 146 -1.96 -0.09 9.65
C LEU A 146 -1.71 0.54 11.03
N GLN A 147 -0.80 1.51 11.13
CA GLN A 147 -0.58 2.25 12.37
C GLN A 147 -1.83 3.06 12.79
N CYS A 148 -2.58 3.62 11.83
CA CYS A 148 -3.87 4.24 12.13
C CYS A 148 -4.88 3.21 12.66
N GLN A 149 -4.96 2.02 12.04
CA GLN A 149 -5.85 0.95 12.52
C GLN A 149 -5.52 0.53 13.95
N VAL A 150 -4.24 0.38 14.30
CA VAL A 150 -3.82 0.06 15.67
C VAL A 150 -4.31 1.11 16.67
N ARG A 151 -4.16 2.41 16.35
CA ARG A 151 -4.64 3.50 17.23
C ARG A 151 -6.16 3.54 17.38
N GLU A 152 -6.89 3.31 16.29
CA GLU A 152 -8.35 3.25 16.31
C GLU A 152 -8.83 2.05 17.16
N LEU A 153 -8.20 0.88 17.01
CA LEU A 153 -8.51 -0.30 17.81
C LEU A 153 -8.17 -0.10 19.29
N ALA A 154 -7.03 0.52 19.60
CA ALA A 154 -6.66 0.88 20.98
C ALA A 154 -7.70 1.81 21.63
N THR A 155 -8.21 2.78 20.87
CA THR A 155 -9.29 3.67 21.33
C THR A 155 -10.58 2.89 21.58
N LEU A 156 -10.94 1.98 20.67
CA LEU A 156 -12.14 1.14 20.81
C LEU A 156 -12.05 0.22 22.04
N LEU A 157 -10.87 -0.35 22.32
CA LEU A 157 -10.62 -1.17 23.50
C LEU A 157 -10.80 -0.36 24.79
N ARG A 158 -10.25 0.85 24.87
CA ARG A 158 -10.47 1.74 26.03
C ARG A 158 -11.93 2.10 26.23
N MET A 159 -12.67 2.34 25.14
CA MET A 159 -14.13 2.56 25.24
C MET A 159 -14.88 1.34 25.78
N LYS A 160 -14.42 0.13 25.43
CA LYS A 160 -14.99 -1.12 25.96
C LYS A 160 -14.65 -1.34 27.44
N ASP A 161 -13.46 -0.96 27.88
CA ASP A 161 -13.11 -1.02 29.30
C ASP A 161 -13.95 -0.07 30.15
N LEU A 162 -14.24 1.14 29.65
CA LEU A 162 -15.17 2.07 30.32
C LEU A 162 -16.59 1.50 30.42
N GLU A 163 -17.07 0.83 29.37
CA GLU A 163 -18.37 0.15 29.38
C GLU A 163 -18.39 -1.00 30.41
N ILE A 164 -17.32 -1.80 30.49
CA ILE A 164 -17.19 -2.87 31.49
C ILE A 164 -17.15 -2.31 32.91
N GLN A 165 -16.45 -1.19 33.11
CA GLN A 165 -16.36 -0.50 34.40
C GLN A 165 -17.75 0.01 34.84
N ASP A 166 -18.51 0.64 33.94
CA ASP A 166 -19.88 1.12 34.23
C ASP A 166 -20.81 -0.03 34.69
N TYR A 167 -20.70 -1.21 34.07
CA TYR A 167 -21.42 -2.39 34.52
C TYR A 167 -21.05 -2.81 35.94
N GLN A 168 -19.75 -2.81 36.27
CA GLN A 168 -19.26 -3.18 37.60
C GLN A 168 -19.71 -2.17 38.66
N GLU A 169 -19.61 -0.88 38.36
CA GLU A 169 -20.06 0.21 39.24
C GLU A 169 -21.58 0.20 39.45
N SER A 170 -22.34 -0.24 38.45
CA SER A 170 -23.79 -0.44 38.53
C SER A 170 -24.20 -1.72 39.30
N GLY A 171 -23.23 -2.49 39.81
CA GLY A 171 -23.48 -3.70 40.59
C GLY A 171 -23.76 -4.96 39.75
N ALA A 172 -23.51 -4.92 38.43
CA ALA A 172 -23.59 -6.11 37.60
C ALA A 172 -22.44 -7.08 37.96
N THR A 173 -22.77 -8.36 38.09
CA THR A 173 -21.80 -9.42 38.39
C THR A 173 -21.65 -10.34 37.18
N LEU A 174 -20.41 -10.79 36.91
CA LEU A 174 -20.17 -11.77 35.87
C LEU A 174 -20.74 -13.12 36.30
N SER A 175 -21.41 -13.80 35.37
CA SER A 175 -21.85 -15.19 35.56
C SER A 175 -20.71 -16.21 35.37
N ARG A 176 -19.63 -15.81 34.70
CA ARG A 176 -18.47 -16.65 34.35
C ARG A 176 -17.18 -15.86 34.51
N ASP A 177 -16.49 -16.03 35.63
CA ASP A 177 -15.29 -15.24 35.97
C ASP A 177 -14.17 -15.33 34.94
N ARG A 178 -14.02 -16.47 34.25
CA ARG A 178 -13.01 -16.66 33.18
C ARG A 178 -13.17 -15.75 31.96
N LEU A 179 -14.30 -15.05 31.84
CA LEU A 179 -14.54 -14.08 30.77
C LEU A 179 -14.04 -12.67 31.13
N LYS A 180 -13.64 -12.45 32.38
CA LYS A 180 -13.05 -11.18 32.80
C LYS A 180 -11.72 -10.99 32.09
N THR A 181 -11.57 -9.86 31.41
CA THR A 181 -10.32 -9.42 30.79
C THR A 181 -9.63 -8.40 31.68
N GLU A 182 -8.31 -8.32 31.59
CA GLU A 182 -7.56 -7.20 32.16
C GLU A 182 -7.83 -5.93 31.35
N PRO A 183 -7.88 -4.73 31.98
CA PRO A 183 -8.01 -3.46 31.27
C PRO A 183 -6.88 -3.29 30.24
N PHE A 184 -7.21 -2.80 29.06
CA PHE A 184 -6.25 -2.64 27.98
C PHE A 184 -5.33 -1.44 28.24
N GLU A 185 -4.02 -1.70 28.25
CA GLU A 185 -2.97 -0.69 28.34
C GLU A 185 -2.03 -0.80 27.13
N GLU A 186 -1.87 0.31 26.41
CA GLU A 186 -1.26 0.33 25.09
C GLU A 186 0.25 0.13 25.15
N ASN A 187 0.94 0.73 26.13
CA ASN A 187 2.40 0.64 26.21
C ASN A 187 2.85 -0.77 26.57
N SER A 188 2.20 -1.40 27.54
CA SER A 188 2.41 -2.79 27.97
C SER A 188 2.15 -3.75 26.81
N PHE A 189 1.05 -3.56 26.06
CA PHE A 189 0.77 -4.36 24.87
C PHE A 189 1.89 -4.24 23.83
N LEU A 190 2.36 -3.02 23.54
CA LEU A 190 3.44 -2.79 22.57
C LEU A 190 4.77 -3.39 23.06
N GLU A 191 5.15 -3.17 24.31
CA GLU A 191 6.36 -3.76 24.89
C GLU A 191 6.34 -5.30 24.80
N GLN A 192 5.22 -5.92 25.18
CA GLN A 192 5.05 -7.36 25.08
C GLN A 192 5.09 -7.84 23.61
N PHE A 193 4.44 -7.12 22.69
CA PHE A 193 4.46 -7.46 21.27
C PHE A 193 5.88 -7.40 20.69
N MET A 194 6.65 -6.36 21.03
CA MET A 194 8.02 -6.15 20.55
C MET A 194 8.96 -7.27 20.99
N VAL A 195 8.76 -7.81 22.20
CA VAL A 195 9.60 -8.90 22.74
C VAL A 195 9.12 -10.28 22.26
N GLU A 196 7.83 -10.56 22.34
CA GLU A 196 7.30 -11.92 22.16
C GLU A 196 6.88 -12.24 20.72
N LYS A 197 6.39 -11.25 19.96
CA LYS A 197 5.70 -11.48 18.68
C LYS A 197 6.46 -10.92 17.49
N LEU A 198 7.16 -9.80 17.65
CA LEU A 198 7.83 -9.10 16.54
C LEU A 198 8.76 -10.01 15.73
N PRO A 199 9.64 -10.86 16.32
CA PRO A 199 10.57 -11.67 15.53
C PRO A 199 9.89 -12.58 14.50
N ALA A 200 8.73 -13.15 14.86
CA ALA A 200 7.94 -13.97 13.95
C ALA A 200 7.05 -13.12 13.03
N ALA A 201 6.49 -12.02 13.55
CA ALA A 201 5.56 -11.16 12.81
C ALA A 201 6.22 -10.38 11.66
N CYS A 202 7.50 -10.00 11.81
CA CYS A 202 8.24 -9.27 10.76
C CYS A 202 9.03 -10.19 9.82
N SER A 203 8.92 -11.51 9.97
CA SER A 203 9.61 -12.46 9.10
C SER A 203 8.98 -12.45 7.70
N ILE A 204 9.67 -11.84 6.73
CA ILE A 204 9.21 -11.75 5.34
C ILE A 204 9.33 -13.07 4.58
N GLY A 205 10.25 -13.96 4.99
CA GLY A 205 10.49 -15.25 4.35
C GLY A 205 10.70 -15.12 2.84
N ASP A 206 9.91 -15.87 2.08
CA ASP A 206 9.86 -15.90 0.61
C ASP A 206 8.86 -14.89 0.00
N GLY A 207 8.30 -13.98 0.83
CA GLY A 207 7.31 -12.98 0.42
C GLY A 207 5.87 -13.51 0.34
N ARG A 208 5.65 -14.81 0.57
CA ARG A 208 4.30 -15.39 0.55
C ARG A 208 3.35 -14.76 1.59
N PRO A 209 3.77 -14.45 2.84
CA PRO A 209 2.88 -13.79 3.80
C PRO A 209 2.37 -12.43 3.32
N PHE A 210 3.18 -11.68 2.58
CA PHE A 210 2.78 -10.39 1.99
C PHE A 210 1.71 -10.59 0.90
N VAL A 211 1.85 -11.62 0.07
CA VAL A 211 0.86 -11.95 -0.98
C VAL A 211 -0.46 -12.47 -0.38
N LEU A 212 -0.40 -13.29 0.66
CA LEU A 212 -1.61 -13.86 1.27
C LEU A 212 -2.41 -12.84 2.09
N ASN A 213 -1.73 -11.98 2.84
CA ASN A 213 -2.39 -11.18 3.88
C ASN A 213 -2.56 -9.71 3.53
N LEU A 214 -1.74 -9.15 2.62
CA LEU A 214 -1.60 -7.69 2.49
C LEU A 214 -2.00 -7.13 1.12
N GLN A 215 -2.33 -7.97 0.12
CA GLN A 215 -2.59 -7.48 -1.24
C GLN A 215 -3.84 -6.60 -1.35
N SER A 216 -4.88 -6.88 -0.56
CA SER A 216 -6.08 -6.03 -0.52
C SER A 216 -5.74 -4.60 -0.08
N LEU A 217 -4.89 -4.45 0.94
CA LEU A 217 -4.43 -3.15 1.41
C LEU A 217 -3.45 -2.51 0.42
N TYR A 218 -2.52 -3.30 -0.14
CA TYR A 218 -1.59 -2.84 -1.17
C TYR A 218 -2.33 -2.19 -2.35
N VAL A 219 -3.32 -2.89 -2.91
CA VAL A 219 -4.12 -2.39 -4.04
C VAL A 219 -4.95 -1.16 -3.66
N ALA A 220 -5.45 -1.07 -2.42
CA ALA A 220 -6.16 0.11 -1.95
C ALA A 220 -5.24 1.34 -1.87
N VAL A 221 -4.02 1.17 -1.34
CA VAL A 221 -3.02 2.24 -1.23
C VAL A 221 -2.53 2.70 -2.59
N THR A 222 -2.18 1.78 -3.50
CA THR A 222 -1.73 2.15 -4.85
C THR A 222 -2.81 2.91 -5.62
N LYS A 223 -4.07 2.48 -5.52
CA LYS A 223 -5.21 3.21 -6.10
C LYS A 223 -5.34 4.62 -5.56
N GLN A 224 -5.16 4.80 -4.25
CA GLN A 224 -5.23 6.11 -3.62
C GLN A 224 -4.09 7.02 -4.10
N GLU A 225 -2.87 6.51 -4.20
CA GLU A 225 -1.71 7.28 -4.69
C GLU A 225 -1.92 7.77 -6.13
N VAL A 226 -2.46 6.92 -7.01
CA VAL A 226 -2.77 7.29 -8.40
C VAL A 226 -3.83 8.40 -8.45
N GLN A 227 -4.91 8.27 -7.68
CA GLN A 227 -5.97 9.28 -7.64
C GLN A 227 -5.48 10.62 -7.10
N VAL A 228 -4.62 10.61 -6.09
CA VAL A 228 -4.03 11.84 -5.54
C VAL A 228 -3.08 12.47 -6.55
N GLY A 229 -2.29 11.68 -7.28
CA GLY A 229 -1.40 12.18 -8.34
C GLY A 229 -2.17 12.87 -9.47
N GLN A 230 -3.28 12.27 -9.93
CA GLN A 230 -4.12 12.84 -10.99
C GLN A 230 -4.79 14.15 -10.57
N LYS A 231 -5.33 14.23 -9.35
CA LYS A 231 -5.95 15.47 -8.83
C LYS A 231 -4.99 16.66 -8.78
N HIS A 232 -3.72 16.41 -8.47
CA HIS A 232 -2.71 17.47 -8.46
C HIS A 232 -2.29 17.92 -9.86
N GLN A 233 -2.40 17.06 -10.88
CA GLN A 233 -2.16 17.44 -12.28
C GLN A 233 -3.33 18.20 -12.89
N ASP A 234 -4.57 17.83 -12.56
CA ASP A 234 -5.78 18.48 -13.10
C ASP A 234 -6.11 19.84 -12.46
N THR A 235 -5.43 20.22 -11.38
CA THR A 235 -5.61 21.53 -10.71
C THR A 235 -4.59 22.59 -11.19
N GLY A 236 -3.76 22.27 -12.20
CA GLY A 236 -2.79 23.19 -12.80
C GLY A 236 -3.31 23.92 -14.05
N ASP A 237 -3.69 25.19 -13.86
CA ASP A 237 -3.92 26.30 -14.82
C ASP A 237 -5.25 26.39 -15.60
N PRO A 238 -5.91 27.58 -15.52
CA PRO A 238 -5.56 28.66 -16.45
C PRO A 238 -5.36 30.08 -15.84
N GLN A 239 -4.25 30.71 -16.25
CA GLN A 239 -4.02 32.14 -16.59
C GLN A 239 -4.06 33.27 -15.52
N THR A 240 -2.98 34.07 -15.58
CA THR A 240 -2.80 35.52 -15.27
C THR A 240 -2.79 35.99 -13.81
N SER A 241 -1.61 36.35 -13.30
CA SER A 241 -1.15 37.77 -13.24
C SER A 241 0.18 37.91 -12.50
N SER A 242 1.03 38.73 -13.09
CA SER A 242 2.35 39.14 -12.68
C SER A 242 2.40 39.81 -11.31
N SER A 243 3.40 39.49 -10.48
CA SER A 243 4.13 40.50 -9.71
C SER A 243 5.52 39.97 -9.28
N THR A 244 6.51 40.56 -9.95
CA THR A 244 7.88 40.84 -9.49
C THR A 244 8.18 40.58 -8.02
N PHE A 245 9.20 39.77 -7.72
CA PHE A 245 10.22 40.16 -6.73
C PHE A 245 11.63 39.68 -7.13
N LEU A 246 12.46 40.70 -7.29
CA LEU A 246 13.89 40.88 -7.53
C LEU A 246 14.88 39.75 -7.21
N GLN A 247 15.81 39.61 -8.16
CA GLN A 247 17.06 38.87 -8.13
C GLN A 247 18.21 39.78 -7.63
N GLY A 248 19.16 39.21 -6.89
CA GLY A 248 20.42 39.83 -6.44
C GLY A 248 20.56 39.75 -4.91
N THR A 249 21.62 39.23 -4.29
CA THR A 249 23.02 39.11 -4.71
C THR A 249 23.75 38.07 -3.83
N ASP A 250 24.86 37.58 -4.36
CA ASP A 250 25.81 36.59 -3.88
C ASP A 250 26.34 36.67 -2.43
N SER A 251 26.63 35.46 -1.95
CA SER A 251 27.64 34.98 -1.00
C SER A 251 28.91 35.82 -0.83
N GLN A 252 29.39 36.00 0.41
CA GLN A 252 30.73 35.56 0.87
C GLN A 252 31.01 35.82 2.36
N LEU A 253 31.88 34.96 2.89
CA LEU A 253 32.36 34.75 4.26
C LEU A 253 33.18 35.93 4.85
N LEU A 254 33.19 36.07 6.18
CA LEU A 254 34.30 35.71 7.11
C LEU A 254 34.35 36.60 8.39
N ASN A 255 34.68 35.94 9.51
CA ASN A 255 35.25 36.43 10.79
C ASN A 255 34.34 36.89 11.97
N GLN A 256 34.43 36.09 13.05
CA GLN A 256 34.16 36.41 14.47
C GLN A 256 35.32 37.23 15.09
N PRO A 257 35.40 37.52 16.42
CA PRO A 257 34.42 37.44 17.55
C PRO A 257 34.34 38.74 18.39
N GLU A 258 33.37 38.83 19.33
CA GLU A 258 33.55 39.29 20.73
C GLU A 258 32.20 39.41 21.47
N GLN A 259 32.09 38.72 22.61
CA GLN A 259 31.09 38.91 23.68
C GLN A 259 31.73 39.78 24.78
N PRO A 260 31.04 40.18 25.88
CA PRO A 260 29.60 40.22 26.21
C PRO A 260 29.20 41.62 26.77
N VAL A 261 27.95 41.88 27.18
CA VAL A 261 27.60 42.50 28.49
C VAL A 261 26.10 42.32 28.78
N SER A 262 25.86 41.81 29.99
CA SER A 262 24.65 41.66 30.79
C SER A 262 23.68 42.85 30.81
N SER A 263 22.37 42.60 30.99
CA SER A 263 21.52 43.18 32.08
C SER A 263 20.02 42.95 31.85
N ALA A 264 19.39 42.17 32.73
CA ALA A 264 18.01 42.37 33.22
C ALA A 264 18.13 42.89 34.68
N PRO A 265 17.09 43.30 35.45
CA PRO A 265 15.62 43.24 35.31
C PRO A 265 14.96 44.64 35.60
N ALA A 266 13.65 44.91 35.68
CA ALA A 266 12.65 44.45 36.65
C ALA A 266 11.34 45.31 36.57
N LEU A 267 10.18 44.66 36.79
CA LEU A 267 8.96 45.11 37.54
C LEU A 267 8.22 46.40 37.08
N SER A 268 6.88 46.50 36.94
CA SER A 268 5.80 46.15 37.88
C SER A 268 4.41 46.33 37.21
N ALA A 269 3.40 45.61 37.72
CA ALA A 269 1.95 45.69 37.41
C ALA A 269 1.30 46.99 38.00
N PRO A 270 -0.05 47.30 37.90
CA PRO A 270 -1.14 46.43 38.37
C PRO A 270 -2.53 46.52 37.68
N GLN A 271 -3.38 45.58 38.10
CA GLN A 271 -4.80 45.29 37.86
C GLN A 271 -5.80 46.46 37.82
N LYS A 272 -6.94 46.27 37.12
CA LYS A 272 -8.30 46.15 37.71
C LYS A 272 -9.41 46.01 36.65
N GLU A 273 -10.18 44.92 36.74
CA GLU A 273 -11.60 44.82 36.35
C GLU A 273 -12.46 45.66 37.35
N PRO A 274 -13.74 46.05 37.09
CA PRO A 274 -14.82 45.07 36.82
C PRO A 274 -16.10 45.54 36.06
N THR A 275 -16.95 44.55 35.81
CA THR A 275 -18.44 44.57 35.76
C THR A 275 -19.18 45.04 34.50
N GLY A 276 -20.06 44.17 33.99
CA GLY A 276 -21.41 44.60 33.59
C GLY A 276 -22.09 43.92 32.40
N THR A 277 -22.92 42.90 32.71
CA THR A 277 -24.31 42.68 32.23
C THR A 277 -24.66 42.16 30.81
N SER A 278 -25.60 41.18 30.82
CA SER A 278 -26.66 40.87 29.82
C SER A 278 -26.21 40.24 28.49
N GLY A 279 -26.62 39.04 28.04
CA GLY A 279 -27.96 38.43 27.93
C GLY A 279 -27.99 37.57 26.62
N PRO A 280 -28.96 36.66 26.39
CA PRO A 280 -28.72 35.32 25.81
C PRO A 280 -29.12 35.14 24.32
N ILE A 281 -28.46 34.22 23.58
CA ILE A 281 -28.95 33.75 22.26
C ILE A 281 -28.77 32.22 22.06
N GLN A 282 -29.91 31.54 22.18
CA GLN A 282 -30.48 30.43 21.37
C GLN A 282 -29.64 29.21 20.91
N ARG A 283 -30.05 28.04 21.45
CA ARG A 283 -29.90 26.68 20.89
C ARG A 283 -30.79 26.49 19.65
N PRO A 284 -30.31 25.78 18.61
CA PRO A 284 -31.18 25.16 17.60
C PRO A 284 -31.75 23.82 18.10
N GLN A 285 -33.08 23.65 18.02
CA GLN A 285 -33.78 22.41 18.35
C GLN A 285 -33.64 21.36 17.24
N LEU A 286 -33.22 20.15 17.62
CA LEU A 286 -33.25 18.94 16.80
C LEU A 286 -34.65 18.30 16.85
N SER A 287 -35.21 18.08 15.68
CA SER A 287 -36.53 17.48 15.44
C SER A 287 -36.55 15.99 15.84
N LYS A 288 -37.61 15.62 16.56
CA LYS A 288 -37.86 14.28 17.08
C LYS A 288 -38.29 13.33 15.96
N LEU A 289 -37.45 12.34 15.62
CA LEU A 289 -37.83 11.18 14.81
C LEU A 289 -38.12 9.97 15.72
N LYS A 290 -39.34 9.44 15.59
CA LYS A 290 -39.89 8.34 16.40
C LYS A 290 -39.11 7.04 16.19
N ARG A 291 -38.55 6.48 17.27
CA ARG A 291 -37.97 5.13 17.33
C ARG A 291 -39.05 4.06 17.13
N LYS A 292 -38.85 3.14 16.17
CA LYS A 292 -39.51 1.83 16.12
C LYS A 292 -38.50 0.76 16.57
N LYS A 293 -38.86 -0.05 17.57
CA LYS A 293 -38.10 -1.23 18.04
C LYS A 293 -38.33 -2.41 17.07
N PRO A 294 -37.29 -3.15 16.64
CA PRO A 294 -37.44 -4.55 16.26
C PRO A 294 -37.19 -5.47 17.45
N ARG A 295 -37.96 -6.57 17.48
CA ARG A 295 -38.01 -7.60 18.53
C ARG A 295 -36.76 -8.48 18.53
N GLY A 296 -36.39 -8.95 19.72
CA GLY A 296 -35.31 -9.92 19.93
C GLY A 296 -35.62 -11.29 19.32
N LEU A 297 -34.57 -11.93 18.82
CA LEU A 297 -34.53 -13.29 18.30
C LEU A 297 -33.97 -14.20 19.39
N PHE A 298 -34.84 -14.78 20.22
CA PHE A 298 -34.60 -16.04 20.92
C PHE A 298 -35.94 -16.73 21.19
N SER A 299 -36.18 -17.82 20.47
CA SER A 299 -36.98 -18.99 20.87
C SER A 299 -36.35 -20.18 20.18
#